data_AF-A0AAD9PDM0-F1
#
_entry.id   AF-A0AAD9PDM0-F1
#
_cell.length_a   1.000
_cell.length_b   1.000
_cell.length_c   1.000
_cell.angle_alpha   90.00
_cell.angle_beta   90.00
_cell.angle_gamma   90.00
#
_symmetry.space_group_name_H-M   'P 1'
#
loop_
_entity.id
_entity.type
_entity.pdbx_description
1 polymer ?
#
loop_
_entity_poly.entity_id
_entity_poly.type
_entity_poly.pdbx_seq_one_letter_code
_entity_poly.pdbx_strand_id
1 'polypeptide(L)'
;QGFLVGVEETEVSERCELAAAEYRLHFDTDGIYLKDTTSTAVLQHWPYNVIRRFGCGEELFLLEVGRRAVSGEGLFKFKTTSPRILKTALLKYRNCQRNNSSASSVVVRSNQRSRPSDQQRATAAVDDRRMSEYEAPPTSSVKRQSTTYTSLEKPPEDTRSNPKYLEIVTEPTSQRGGSD
;
A
#
# COMPACT_ATOMS: atom_id res chain seq x y z
N GLN A 1 9.84 18.75 -6.72
CA GLN A 1 10.80 17.98 -7.56
C GLN A 1 10.03 17.13 -8.55
N GLY A 2 10.39 17.13 -9.84
CA GLY A 2 9.68 16.39 -10.90
C GLY A 2 10.48 15.26 -11.53
N PHE A 3 9.80 14.19 -11.92
CA PHE A 3 10.35 12.95 -12.49
C PHE A 3 9.49 12.49 -13.68
N LEU A 4 10.09 11.81 -14.67
CA LEU A 4 9.35 11.13 -15.73
C LEU A 4 8.92 9.73 -15.27
N VAL A 5 7.67 9.37 -15.57
CA VAL A 5 7.07 8.06 -15.27
C VAL A 5 6.08 7.67 -16.36
N GLY A 6 6.03 6.39 -16.73
CA GLY A 6 4.93 5.84 -17.54
C GLY A 6 3.75 5.47 -16.67
N VAL A 7 2.51 5.82 -17.03
CA VAL A 7 1.31 5.35 -16.33
C VAL A 7 0.91 3.97 -16.86
N GLU A 8 0.63 3.00 -15.98
CA GLU A 8 -0.04 1.77 -16.39
C GLU A 8 -1.58 1.94 -16.35
N GLU A 9 -2.24 1.18 -17.21
CA GLU A 9 -3.70 1.07 -17.22
C GLU A 9 -4.22 0.37 -15.95
N THR A 10 -5.20 1.01 -15.32
CA THR A 10 -5.86 0.62 -14.07
C THR A 10 -7.25 1.24 -14.06
N GLU A 11 -8.19 0.65 -13.32
CA GLU A 11 -9.55 1.19 -13.15
C GLU A 11 -9.58 2.69 -12.73
N VAL A 12 -8.57 3.13 -11.96
CA VAL A 12 -8.46 4.54 -11.55
C VAL A 12 -7.81 5.43 -12.63
N SER A 13 -6.85 4.94 -13.42
CA SER A 13 -6.27 5.73 -14.52
C SER A 13 -7.25 5.90 -15.68
N GLU A 14 -7.98 4.85 -16.05
CA GLU A 14 -9.05 4.89 -17.05
C GLU A 14 -10.13 5.91 -16.67
N ARG A 15 -10.66 5.83 -15.44
CA ARG A 15 -11.63 6.80 -14.89
C ARG A 15 -11.09 8.24 -14.80
N CYS A 16 -9.77 8.42 -14.75
CA CYS A 16 -9.12 9.73 -14.77
C CYS A 16 -8.71 10.19 -16.19
N GLU A 17 -9.13 9.46 -17.23
CA GLU A 17 -8.80 9.72 -18.64
C GLU A 17 -7.28 9.76 -18.90
N LEU A 18 -6.49 9.03 -18.10
CA LEU A 18 -5.04 8.94 -18.23
C LEU A 18 -4.67 7.79 -19.16
N ALA A 19 -4.28 8.13 -20.39
CA ALA A 19 -3.73 7.17 -21.36
C ALA A 19 -2.44 6.52 -20.83
N ALA A 20 -2.11 5.32 -21.34
CA ALA A 20 -0.85 4.61 -21.05
C ALA A 20 0.35 5.27 -21.76
N ALA A 21 0.79 6.40 -21.23
CA ALA A 21 1.84 7.26 -21.78
C ALA A 21 2.83 7.76 -20.70
N GLU A 22 3.82 8.55 -21.10
CA GLU A 22 4.76 9.21 -20.17
C GLU A 22 4.24 10.55 -19.65
N TYR A 23 4.30 10.70 -18.33
CA TYR A 23 3.87 11.87 -17.57
C TYR A 23 4.97 12.36 -16.63
N ARG A 24 4.82 13.60 -16.14
CA ARG A 24 5.73 14.22 -15.19
C ARG A 24 5.13 14.21 -13.78
N LEU A 25 5.61 13.29 -12.94
CA LEU A 25 5.22 13.19 -11.53
C LEU A 25 6.03 14.20 -10.69
N HIS A 26 5.35 15.18 -10.09
CA HIS A 26 5.96 16.27 -9.33
C HIS A 26 5.54 16.23 -7.86
N PHE A 27 6.51 16.20 -6.94
CA PHE A 27 6.31 16.31 -5.49
C PHE A 27 6.55 17.74 -5.04
N ASP A 28 5.55 18.36 -4.41
CA ASP A 28 5.62 19.71 -3.86
C ASP A 28 5.39 19.71 -2.34
N THR A 29 5.19 20.86 -1.72
CA THR A 29 5.01 21.02 -0.27
C THR A 29 3.62 20.64 0.22
N ASP A 30 2.60 20.66 -0.65
CA ASP A 30 1.20 20.36 -0.34
C ASP A 30 0.72 18.98 -0.84
N GLY A 31 1.25 18.51 -1.98
CA GLY A 31 0.88 17.23 -2.55
C GLY A 31 1.78 16.69 -3.68
N ILE A 32 1.27 15.66 -4.35
CA ILE A 32 1.84 15.09 -5.57
C ILE A 32 0.97 15.51 -6.75
N TYR A 33 1.60 16.00 -7.81
CA TYR A 33 0.96 16.40 -9.06
C TYR A 33 1.38 15.45 -10.19
N LEU A 34 0.42 14.91 -10.93
CA LEU A 34 0.69 14.32 -12.24
C LEU A 34 0.47 15.42 -13.28
N LYS A 35 1.51 15.70 -14.08
CA LYS A 35 1.46 16.70 -15.14
C LYS A 35 1.72 16.08 -16.50
N ASP A 36 1.10 16.64 -17.52
CA ASP A 36 1.41 16.33 -18.90
C ASP A 36 2.86 16.72 -19.24
N THR A 37 3.52 15.93 -20.09
CA THR A 37 4.93 16.14 -20.48
C THR A 37 5.11 17.28 -21.49
N THR A 38 4.10 17.58 -22.29
CA THR A 38 4.19 18.54 -23.41
C THR A 38 3.65 19.92 -23.02
N SER A 39 2.47 19.96 -22.40
CA SER A 39 1.74 21.17 -22.03
C SER A 39 2.00 21.66 -20.61
N THR A 40 2.64 20.84 -19.76
CA THR A 40 2.85 21.07 -18.31
C THR A 40 1.56 21.18 -17.48
N ALA A 41 0.38 20.97 -18.09
CA ALA A 41 -0.91 21.01 -17.43
C ALA A 41 -0.98 19.98 -16.29
N VAL A 42 -1.65 20.35 -15.19
CA VAL A 42 -1.90 19.43 -14.07
C VAL A 42 -3.11 18.57 -14.42
N LEU A 43 -2.88 17.26 -14.56
CA LEU A 43 -3.93 16.29 -14.86
C LEU A 43 -4.55 15.72 -13.57
N GLN A 44 -3.73 15.49 -12.55
CA GLN A 44 -4.17 15.00 -11.25
C GLN A 44 -3.38 15.66 -10.12
N HIS A 45 -4.01 15.84 -8.96
CA HIS A 45 -3.40 16.33 -7.74
C HIS A 45 -3.84 15.50 -6.54
N TRP A 46 -2.87 15.01 -5.76
CA TRP A 46 -3.05 14.21 -4.57
C TRP A 46 -2.35 14.85 -3.37
N PRO A 47 -3.08 15.66 -2.57
CA PRO A 47 -2.61 16.15 -1.28
C PRO A 47 -2.11 15.03 -0.37
N TYR A 48 -1.10 15.28 0.46
CA TYR A 48 -0.49 14.22 1.27
C TYR A 48 -1.43 13.54 2.27
N ASN A 49 -2.58 14.14 2.59
CA ASN A 49 -3.60 13.60 3.49
C ASN A 49 -4.62 12.66 2.82
N VAL A 50 -4.67 12.57 1.48
CA VAL A 50 -5.53 11.61 0.76
C VAL A 50 -4.79 10.34 0.33
N ILE A 51 -3.46 10.34 0.40
CA ILE A 51 -2.62 9.17 0.09
C ILE A 51 -2.71 8.17 1.25
N ARG A 52 -3.15 6.94 0.95
CA ARG A 52 -3.26 5.85 1.94
C ARG A 52 -1.92 5.17 2.16
N ARG A 53 -1.29 4.71 1.07
CA ARG A 53 0.03 4.06 1.09
C ARG A 53 0.74 4.24 -0.24
N PHE A 54 2.04 3.98 -0.24
CA PHE A 54 2.87 3.98 -1.43
C PHE A 54 3.96 2.90 -1.33
N GLY A 55 4.37 2.38 -2.48
CA GLY A 55 5.32 1.28 -2.59
C GLY A 55 6.26 1.44 -3.78
N CYS A 56 7.27 0.59 -3.84
CA CYS A 56 8.16 0.46 -4.98
C CYS A 56 8.51 -1.01 -5.19
N GLY A 57 8.39 -1.49 -6.43
CA GLY A 57 9.03 -2.71 -6.91
C GLY A 57 10.39 -2.41 -7.52
N GLU A 58 10.79 -3.22 -8.49
CA GLU A 58 12.05 -3.08 -9.23
C GLU A 58 12.00 -1.88 -10.20
N GLU A 59 11.00 -1.86 -11.09
CA GLU A 59 10.78 -0.78 -12.09
C GLU A 59 9.42 -0.08 -11.94
N LEU A 60 8.74 -0.26 -10.80
CA LEU A 60 7.38 0.22 -10.58
C LEU A 60 7.27 1.02 -9.28
N PHE A 61 6.66 2.19 -9.35
CA PHE A 61 6.22 2.97 -8.20
C PHE A 61 4.70 2.89 -8.06
N LEU A 62 4.23 2.69 -6.83
CA LEU A 62 2.83 2.41 -6.51
C LEU A 62 2.28 3.49 -5.57
N LEU A 63 1.11 4.04 -5.89
CA LEU A 63 0.46 5.10 -5.11
C LEU A 63 -1.03 4.79 -4.90
N GLU A 64 -1.42 4.40 -3.68
CA GLU A 64 -2.82 4.19 -3.32
C GLU A 64 -3.41 5.48 -2.73
N VAL A 65 -4.49 5.95 -3.34
CA VAL A 65 -5.23 7.14 -2.91
C VAL A 65 -6.61 6.77 -2.37
N GLY A 66 -7.10 7.55 -1.41
CA GLY A 66 -8.42 7.37 -0.81
C GLY A 66 -9.53 8.15 -1.49
N ARG A 67 -10.78 7.84 -1.14
CA ARG A 67 -12.04 8.37 -1.71
C ARG A 67 -12.16 9.90 -1.77
N ARG A 68 -11.33 10.61 -1.02
CA ARG A 68 -11.29 12.09 -0.95
C ARG A 68 -10.40 12.73 -2.02
N ALA A 69 -9.63 11.93 -2.78
CA ALA A 69 -8.92 12.40 -3.96
C ALA A 69 -9.90 12.68 -5.10
N VAL A 70 -9.56 13.64 -5.98
CA VAL A 70 -10.39 13.98 -7.15
C VAL A 70 -10.51 12.79 -8.11
N SER A 71 -9.49 11.95 -8.21
CA SER A 71 -9.48 10.66 -8.91
C SER A 71 -10.43 9.59 -8.36
N GLY A 72 -11.08 9.83 -7.22
CA GLY A 72 -11.65 8.79 -6.37
C GLY A 72 -10.58 7.90 -5.74
N GLU A 73 -11.01 6.79 -5.12
CA GLU A 73 -10.07 5.81 -4.56
C GLU A 73 -9.51 4.86 -5.62
N GLY A 74 -8.27 4.40 -5.41
CA GLY A 74 -7.63 3.45 -6.31
C GLY A 74 -6.12 3.39 -6.14
N LEU A 75 -5.49 2.53 -6.94
CA LEU A 75 -4.05 2.33 -6.99
C LEU A 75 -3.51 2.79 -8.35
N PHE A 76 -2.75 3.88 -8.35
CA PHE A 76 -1.95 4.27 -9.51
C PHE A 76 -0.66 3.46 -9.55
N LYS A 77 -0.28 3.05 -10.76
CA LYS A 77 0.96 2.33 -11.07
C LYS A 77 1.79 3.15 -12.05
N PHE A 78 3.05 3.35 -11.72
CA PHE A 78 3.96 4.22 -12.44
C PHE A 78 5.25 3.46 -12.80
N LYS A 79 5.44 3.12 -14.08
CA LYS A 79 6.68 2.55 -14.61
C LYS A 79 7.80 3.59 -14.56
N THR A 80 8.96 3.20 -14.05
CA THR A 80 10.11 4.09 -13.86
C THR A 80 11.37 3.30 -13.50
N THR A 81 12.52 3.72 -14.03
CA THR A 81 13.82 3.11 -13.69
C THR A 81 14.32 3.46 -12.28
N SER A 82 13.66 4.39 -11.58
CA SER A 82 14.13 4.96 -10.31
C SER A 82 13.06 5.00 -9.19
N PRO A 83 12.29 3.93 -8.93
CA PRO A 83 11.15 3.98 -8.02
C PRO A 83 11.57 4.18 -6.55
N ARG A 84 12.80 3.82 -6.20
CA ARG A 84 13.41 4.10 -4.89
C ARG A 84 13.62 5.60 -4.66
N ILE A 85 13.95 6.36 -5.70
CA ILE A 85 14.11 7.82 -5.63
C ILE A 85 12.75 8.48 -5.44
N LEU A 86 11.72 8.06 -6.19
CA LEU A 86 10.34 8.53 -6.01
C LEU A 86 9.81 8.32 -4.58
N LYS A 87 10.00 7.12 -4.03
CA LYS A 87 9.64 6.81 -2.64
C LYS A 87 10.37 7.69 -1.63
N THR A 88 11.66 7.98 -1.87
CA THR A 88 12.48 8.81 -0.99
C THR A 88 12.05 10.29 -1.06
N ALA A 89 11.77 10.80 -2.27
CA ALA A 89 11.23 12.15 -2.48
C ALA A 89 9.88 12.30 -1.77
N LEU A 90 8.95 11.36 -1.95
CA LEU A 90 7.65 11.37 -1.29
C LEU A 90 7.77 11.41 0.24
N LEU A 91 8.63 10.57 0.83
CA LEU A 91 8.89 10.58 2.27
C LEU A 91 9.43 11.93 2.75
N LYS A 92 10.39 12.52 2.02
CA LYS A 92 10.96 13.84 2.33
C LYS A 92 9.88 14.93 2.34
N TYR A 93 9.15 15.11 1.24
CA TYR A 93 8.17 16.19 1.10
C TYR A 93 7.01 16.05 2.11
N ARG A 94 6.49 14.83 2.31
CA ARG A 94 5.45 14.56 3.32
C ARG A 94 5.90 14.90 4.74
N ASN A 95 7.16 14.62 5.08
CA ASN A 95 7.70 14.95 6.41
C ASN A 95 7.91 16.47 6.58
N CYS A 96 8.36 17.17 5.53
CA CYS A 96 8.43 18.64 5.53
C CYS A 96 7.05 19.29 5.75
N GLN A 97 6.00 18.80 5.07
CA GLN A 97 4.62 19.28 5.23
C GLN A 97 4.13 19.10 6.69
N ARG A 98 4.38 17.93 7.28
CA ARG A 98 3.94 17.63 8.65
C ARG A 98 4.67 18.48 9.68
N ASN A 99 5.97 18.72 9.49
CA ASN A 99 6.75 19.57 10.39
C ASN A 99 6.35 21.05 10.30
N ASN A 100 6.04 21.55 9.09
CA ASN A 100 5.53 22.91 8.90
C ASN A 100 4.16 23.10 9.59
N SER A 101 3.31 22.07 9.54
CA SER A 101 2.01 22.05 10.23
C SER A 101 2.17 22.09 11.76
N SER A 102 3.18 21.41 12.31
CA SER A 102 3.47 21.40 13.75
C SER A 102 3.97 22.74 14.28
N ALA A 103 4.69 23.53 13.47
CA ALA A 103 5.21 24.84 13.87
C ALA A 103 4.10 25.88 14.14
N SER A 104 2.91 25.72 13.52
CA SER A 104 1.75 26.61 13.75
C SER A 104 0.93 26.27 15.01
N SER A 105 1.33 25.26 15.80
CA SER A 105 0.60 24.84 17.01
C SER A 105 1.18 25.39 18.33
N VAL A 106 2.21 26.25 18.28
CA VAL A 106 2.74 26.95 19.46
C VAL A 106 1.90 28.20 19.75
N VAL A 107 0.63 28.00 20.12
CA VAL A 107 -0.24 29.06 20.63
C VAL A 107 -0.81 28.66 21.98
N VAL A 108 -0.13 29.13 23.02
CA VAL A 108 -0.65 29.39 24.38
C VAL A 108 -1.49 28.27 25.04
N ARG A 109 -0.82 27.40 25.79
CA ARG A 109 -1.36 26.87 27.05
C ARG A 109 -0.57 27.46 28.22
N SER A 110 -0.81 28.74 28.48
CA SER A 110 -0.33 29.41 29.69
C SER A 110 -0.98 28.79 30.93
N ASN A 111 -0.17 28.51 31.94
CA ASN A 111 -0.65 28.13 33.27
C ASN A 111 -1.60 29.19 33.83
N GLN A 112 -2.84 28.82 34.13
CA GLN A 112 -3.60 29.33 35.28
C GLN A 112 -4.95 28.62 35.47
N ARG A 113 -5.04 27.74 36.48
CA ARG A 113 -6.15 27.72 37.45
C ARG A 113 -5.81 26.84 38.64
N SER A 114 -5.12 27.42 39.61
CA SER A 114 -5.20 26.95 40.99
C SER A 114 -6.55 27.36 41.57
N ARG A 115 -7.31 26.44 42.19
CA ARG A 115 -8.15 26.74 43.36
C ARG A 115 -8.38 25.45 44.18
N PRO A 116 -8.59 25.58 45.51
CA PRO A 116 -8.40 24.48 46.45
C PRO A 116 -9.70 23.72 46.78
N SER A 117 -9.50 22.65 47.56
CA SER A 117 -10.39 22.01 48.53
C SER A 117 -11.89 22.35 48.51
N ASP A 118 -12.71 21.31 48.47
CA ASP A 118 -13.66 21.13 49.57
C ASP A 118 -13.90 19.65 49.91
N GLN A 119 -14.31 19.42 51.14
CA GLN A 119 -14.14 18.17 51.89
C GLN A 119 -15.49 17.70 52.43
N GLN A 120 -15.91 16.45 52.16
CA GLN A 120 -16.76 15.70 53.11
C GLN A 120 -16.82 14.20 52.85
N ARG A 121 -17.24 13.47 53.89
CA ARG A 121 -16.92 12.06 54.18
C ARG A 121 -18.17 11.37 54.75
N ALA A 122 -18.48 10.17 54.26
CA ALA A 122 -19.38 9.19 54.90
C ALA A 122 -18.97 7.78 54.40
N THR A 123 -18.21 6.96 55.14
CA THR A 123 -18.55 6.11 56.30
C THR A 123 -19.24 4.78 55.98
N ALA A 124 -18.48 3.71 56.23
CA ALA A 124 -18.90 2.39 56.74
C ALA A 124 -19.85 1.49 55.92
N ALA A 125 -19.30 0.36 55.45
CA ALA A 125 -19.74 -0.96 55.90
C ALA A 125 -18.58 -1.97 55.76
N VAL A 126 -18.44 -2.88 56.73
CA VAL A 126 -17.59 -4.08 56.67
C VAL A 126 -18.50 -5.28 56.48
N ASP A 127 -18.13 -6.20 55.60
CA ASP A 127 -18.55 -7.60 55.68
C ASP A 127 -17.38 -8.50 55.27
N ASP A 128 -16.96 -9.37 56.18
CA ASP A 128 -15.94 -10.40 55.94
C ASP A 128 -16.64 -11.75 55.82
N ARG A 129 -16.68 -12.31 54.60
CA ARG A 129 -17.21 -13.67 54.42
C ARG A 129 -16.63 -14.46 53.25
N ARG A 130 -15.41 -14.93 53.47
CA ARG A 130 -15.04 -16.37 53.39
C ARG A 130 -15.33 -17.16 52.09
N MET A 131 -14.23 -17.39 51.36
CA MET A 131 -13.83 -18.64 50.67
C MET A 131 -14.39 -19.04 49.29
N SER A 132 -13.51 -19.76 48.60
CA SER A 132 -13.69 -20.69 47.46
C SER A 132 -14.10 -20.13 46.09
N GLU A 133 -13.12 -20.18 45.19
CA GLU A 133 -13.23 -20.93 43.93
C GLU A 133 -14.16 -20.35 42.85
N TYR A 134 -13.61 -19.50 41.99
CA TYR A 134 -14.20 -19.19 40.68
C TYR A 134 -14.06 -20.40 39.76
N GLU A 135 -15.01 -21.31 39.87
CA GLU A 135 -15.24 -22.38 38.91
C GLU A 135 -15.58 -21.76 37.54
N ALA A 136 -14.91 -22.19 36.48
CA ALA A 136 -15.08 -21.61 35.16
C ALA A 136 -16.44 -21.97 34.54
N PRO A 137 -17.13 -21.05 33.83
CA PRO A 137 -18.37 -21.39 33.15
C PRO A 137 -18.11 -22.45 32.06
N PRO A 138 -19.01 -23.43 31.89
CA PRO A 138 -18.76 -24.58 31.02
C PRO A 138 -18.66 -24.17 29.55
N THR A 139 -17.48 -24.37 28.95
CA THR A 139 -17.32 -24.30 27.50
C THR A 139 -18.02 -25.50 26.86
N SER A 140 -19.10 -25.24 26.12
CA SER A 140 -19.80 -26.26 25.33
C SER A 140 -18.84 -26.84 24.28
N SER A 141 -18.38 -28.07 24.53
CA SER A 141 -17.43 -28.78 23.67
C SER A 141 -18.05 -29.17 22.33
N VAL A 142 -17.36 -28.87 21.23
CA VAL A 142 -17.48 -29.66 19.99
C VAL A 142 -16.13 -30.30 19.71
N LYS A 143 -16.08 -31.63 19.73
CA LYS A 143 -14.89 -32.45 19.56
C LYS A 143 -14.16 -32.13 18.25
N ARG A 144 -12.89 -31.74 18.34
CA ARG A 144 -11.91 -32.07 17.29
C ARG A 144 -11.44 -33.49 17.54
N GLN A 145 -11.85 -34.43 16.69
CA GLN A 145 -11.25 -35.75 16.65
C GLN A 145 -9.94 -35.67 15.85
N SER A 146 -8.85 -36.05 16.51
CA SER A 146 -7.56 -36.27 15.84
C SER A 146 -7.65 -37.54 15.01
N THR A 147 -7.24 -37.48 13.74
CA THR A 147 -6.93 -38.68 12.95
C THR A 147 -5.47 -38.66 12.52
N THR A 148 -4.77 -39.68 12.99
CA THR A 148 -3.38 -40.06 12.78
C THR A 148 -2.90 -39.93 11.33
N TYR A 149 -1.65 -39.49 11.19
CA TYR A 149 -0.85 -39.69 9.98
C TYR A 149 -0.59 -41.19 9.81
N THR A 150 -0.82 -41.76 8.62
CA THR A 150 -0.42 -43.13 8.27
C THR A 150 0.06 -43.14 6.82
N SER A 151 1.11 -43.91 6.57
CA SER A 151 1.91 -43.86 5.34
C SER A 151 1.51 -44.94 4.34
N LEU A 152 1.94 -44.74 3.09
CA LEU A 152 1.95 -45.67 1.96
C LEU A 152 0.59 -46.00 1.31
N GLU A 153 0.39 -45.49 0.09
CA GLU A 153 0.30 -46.34 -1.12
C GLU A 153 0.55 -45.53 -2.42
N LYS A 154 0.97 -46.24 -3.47
CA LYS A 154 1.27 -45.82 -4.86
C LYS A 154 0.65 -46.93 -5.77
N PRO A 155 0.55 -46.80 -7.12
CA PRO A 155 0.80 -45.64 -7.97
C PRO A 155 -0.54 -45.10 -8.52
N PRO A 156 -1.01 -45.25 -9.79
CA PRO A 156 -0.37 -45.69 -11.04
C PRO A 156 0.50 -44.58 -11.70
N GLU A 157 0.96 -44.84 -12.92
CA GLU A 157 1.38 -43.83 -13.90
C GLU A 157 0.25 -43.67 -14.93
N ASP A 158 0.13 -42.51 -15.57
CA ASP A 158 -0.40 -42.50 -16.94
C ASP A 158 0.31 -41.45 -17.79
N THR A 159 0.68 -41.84 -19.01
CA THR A 159 1.58 -41.08 -19.88
C THR A 159 0.82 -40.43 -21.01
N ARG A 160 0.68 -39.09 -21.01
CA ARG A 160 0.35 -38.37 -22.25
C ARG A 160 0.84 -36.92 -22.32
N SER A 161 1.91 -36.77 -23.11
CA SER A 161 2.24 -35.63 -23.99
C SER A 161 1.70 -34.24 -23.63
N ASN A 162 2.61 -33.36 -23.20
CA ASN A 162 2.48 -31.91 -23.45
C ASN A 162 3.74 -31.30 -24.10
N PRO A 163 3.93 -31.46 -25.43
CA PRO A 163 4.99 -30.79 -26.17
C PRO A 163 4.50 -29.46 -26.75
N LYS A 164 4.49 -28.39 -25.94
CA LYS A 164 4.36 -27.00 -26.42
C LYS A 164 5.35 -26.03 -25.75
N TYR A 165 6.59 -26.47 -25.64
CA TYR A 165 7.74 -25.59 -25.81
C TYR A 165 8.58 -26.19 -26.92
N LEU A 166 8.54 -25.56 -28.10
CA LEU A 166 9.48 -25.84 -29.18
C LEU A 166 10.26 -24.56 -29.44
N GLU A 167 11.58 -24.68 -29.37
CA GLU A 167 12.52 -23.59 -29.60
C GLU A 167 12.37 -23.06 -31.03
N ILE A 168 12.44 -21.74 -31.19
CA ILE A 168 12.82 -21.14 -32.48
C ILE A 168 14.30 -20.75 -32.35
N VAL A 169 15.16 -21.74 -32.53
CA VAL A 169 16.57 -21.55 -32.89
C VAL A 169 16.68 -21.94 -34.37
N THR A 170 17.07 -21.00 -35.24
CA THR A 170 17.43 -21.35 -36.62
C THR A 170 18.37 -20.31 -37.24
N GLU A 171 19.64 -20.69 -37.28
CA GLU A 171 20.78 -20.17 -38.07
C GLU A 171 21.58 -21.44 -38.46
N PRO A 172 22.38 -21.50 -39.55
CA PRO A 172 22.56 -20.55 -40.65
C PRO A 172 22.50 -21.19 -42.07
N THR A 173 22.65 -20.34 -43.11
CA THR A 173 23.16 -20.56 -44.50
C THR A 173 23.36 -21.97 -45.09
N SER A 174 22.98 -22.18 -46.37
CA SER A 174 23.91 -22.30 -47.53
C SER A 174 23.24 -22.77 -48.86
N GLN A 175 23.91 -22.48 -50.00
CA GLN A 175 23.76 -23.04 -51.37
C GLN A 175 22.57 -22.58 -52.26
N ARG A 176 22.62 -22.64 -53.61
CA ARG A 176 23.71 -22.49 -54.63
C ARG A 176 23.08 -22.51 -56.05
N GLY A 177 23.53 -21.67 -56.97
CA GLY A 177 23.19 -21.72 -58.42
C GLY A 177 22.02 -20.81 -58.84
N GLY A 178 21.99 -20.27 -60.07
CA GLY A 178 22.99 -20.32 -61.16
C GLY A 178 22.55 -19.46 -62.37
N SER A 179 23.49 -19.23 -63.31
CA SER A 179 23.30 -18.81 -64.73
C SER A 179 22.17 -17.84 -65.11
N ASP A 180 22.53 -16.63 -65.53
CA ASP A 180 22.86 -16.34 -66.95
C ASP A 180 23.90 -15.20 -67.03
#